data_AF-A0A1H9GRJ2-F1
#
_entry.id   AF-A0A1H9GRJ2-F1
#
_cell.length_a   1.000
_cell.length_b   1.000
_cell.length_c   1.000
_cell.angle_alpha   90.00
_cell.angle_beta   90.00
_cell.angle_gamma   90.00
#
_symmetry.space_group_name_H-M   'P 1'
#
loop_
_entity.id
_entity.type
_entity.pdbx_description
1 polymer ?
#
loop_
_entity_poly.entity_id
_entity_poly.type
_entity_poly.pdbx_seq_one_letter_code
_entity_poly.pdbx_strand_id
1 'polypeptide(L)' 'MPPDPMNEVLRNLPLRIGTYVPDDLLQAWFAPAAEPQNGSGAVSEAALDAARDYGWKFECEFTYDADRKEGVFWKWVPAI' A
#
# COMPACT_ATOMS: atom_id res chain seq x y z
N MET A 1 7.86 2.57 -8.15
CA MET A 1 7.97 3.42 -6.93
C MET A 1 6.72 4.27 -6.79
N PRO A 2 6.18 4.51 -5.58
CA PRO A 2 5.05 5.40 -5.36
C PRO A 2 5.38 6.86 -5.71
N PRO A 3 4.39 7.66 -6.15
CA PRO A 3 4.58 9.07 -6.44
C PRO A 3 4.68 9.91 -5.15
N ASP A 4 5.39 11.04 -5.18
CA ASP A 4 5.61 11.91 -4.01
C ASP A 4 4.32 12.36 -3.28
N PRO A 5 3.21 12.71 -3.98
CA PRO A 5 1.95 13.04 -3.31
C PRO A 5 1.41 11.91 -2.41
N MET A 6 1.76 10.65 -2.66
CA MET A 6 1.36 9.55 -1.79
C MET A 6 1.99 9.66 -0.40
N ASN A 7 3.23 10.17 -0.32
CA ASN A 7 3.87 10.44 0.96
C ASN A 7 3.09 11.49 1.76
N GLU A 8 2.56 12.52 1.08
CA GLU A 8 1.77 13.57 1.72
C GLU A 8 0.43 13.03 2.23
N VAL A 9 -0.24 12.18 1.46
CA VAL A 9 -1.48 11.51 1.88
C VAL A 9 -1.25 10.70 3.15
N LEU A 10 -0.21 9.86 3.21
CA LEU A 10 0.04 9.01 4.38
C LEU A 10 0.50 9.81 5.61
N ARG A 11 1.32 10.86 5.43
CA ARG A 11 1.71 11.75 6.53
C ARG A 11 0.51 12.43 7.19
N ASN A 12 -0.44 12.87 6.37
CA ASN A 12 -1.62 13.63 6.82
C ASN A 12 -2.87 12.75 7.04
N LEU A 13 -2.75 11.43 6.93
CA LEU A 13 -3.88 10.53 7.06
C LEU A 13 -4.48 10.64 8.47
N PRO A 14 -5.78 10.99 8.62
CA PRO A 14 -6.39 11.06 9.93
C PRO A 14 -6.45 9.70 10.61
N LEU A 15 -6.44 9.71 11.94
CA LEU A 15 -6.61 8.50 12.74
C LEU A 15 -7.94 7.80 12.41
N ARG A 16 -7.92 6.47 12.40
CA ARG A 16 -9.09 5.60 12.09
C ARG A 16 -9.63 5.74 10.67
N ILE A 17 -8.86 6.33 9.76
CA ILE A 17 -9.19 6.41 8.33
C ILE A 17 -8.14 5.62 7.54
N GLY A 18 -8.54 5.14 6.36
CA GLY A 18 -7.68 4.47 5.41
C GLY A 18 -7.61 5.20 4.06
N THR A 19 -6.50 5.02 3.36
CA THR A 19 -6.38 5.33 1.93
C THR A 19 -6.21 4.03 1.14
N TYR A 20 -6.88 3.96 0.00
CA TYR A 20 -7.01 2.76 -0.82
C TYR A 20 -6.17 2.88 -2.08
N VAL A 21 -5.41 1.84 -2.41
CA VAL A 21 -4.56 1.77 -3.61
C VAL A 21 -4.91 0.49 -4.39
N PRO A 22 -5.42 0.62 -5.63
CA PRO A 22 -5.67 -0.51 -6.53
C PRO A 22 -4.46 -1.43 -6.74
N ASP A 23 -4.71 -2.72 -7.00
CA ASP A 23 -3.71 -3.76 -7.22
C ASP A 23 -2.69 -3.46 -8.34
N ASP A 24 -3.14 -2.87 -9.44
CA ASP A 24 -2.29 -2.47 -10.57
C ASP A 24 -1.28 -1.40 -10.14
N LEU A 25 -1.71 -0.43 -9.32
CA LEU A 25 -0.84 0.58 -8.75
C LEU A 25 0.08 -0.01 -7.67
N LEU A 26 -0.40 -0.94 -6.84
CA LEU A 26 0.46 -1.65 -5.90
C LEU A 26 1.60 -2.37 -6.62
N GLN A 27 1.28 -3.12 -7.66
CA GLN A 27 2.28 -3.82 -8.48
C GLN A 27 3.23 -2.81 -9.13
N ALA A 28 2.72 -1.76 -9.77
CA ALA A 28 3.55 -0.76 -10.45
C ALA A 28 4.46 0.02 -9.49
N TRP A 29 4.01 0.26 -8.26
CA TRP A 29 4.73 1.10 -7.32
C TRP A 29 5.71 0.33 -6.45
N PHE A 30 5.36 -0.89 -6.04
CA PHE A 30 6.08 -1.62 -4.99
C PHE A 30 6.77 -2.89 -5.46
N ALA A 31 6.43 -3.42 -6.64
CA ALA A 31 7.12 -4.60 -7.16
C ALA A 31 8.61 -4.30 -7.43
N PRO A 32 9.51 -5.27 -7.18
CA PRO A 32 10.90 -5.16 -7.58
C PRO A 32 11.01 -4.92 -9.10
N ALA A 33 11.94 -4.07 -9.51
CA ALA A 33 12.16 -3.76 -10.94
C ALA A 33 12.55 -4.99 -11.79
N ALA A 34 12.97 -6.07 -11.15
CA ALA A 34 13.30 -7.34 -11.79
C ALA A 34 12.06 -8.22 -12.08
N GLU A 35 10.90 -7.92 -11.48
CA GLU A 35 9.67 -8.65 -11.76
C GLU A 35 8.99 -8.07 -13.00
N PRO A 36 8.62 -8.92 -13.99
CA PRO A 36 7.74 -8.48 -15.06
C PRO A 36 6.43 -7.99 -14.44
N GLN A 37 5.87 -6.92 -15.00
CA GLN A 37 4.50 -6.53 -14.67
C GLN A 37 3.60 -7.70 -15.04
N ASN A 38 3.17 -8.44 -14.02
CA ASN A 38 2.43 -9.68 -14.19
C ASN A 38 1.12 -9.35 -14.93
N GLY A 39 1.02 -9.80 -16.18
CA GLY A 39 -0.20 -9.69 -16.98
C GLY A 39 -1.38 -10.52 -16.44
N SER A 40 -1.16 -11.28 -15.36
CA SER A 40 -2.17 -12.07 -14.64
C SER A 40 -3.03 -11.23 -13.68
N GLY A 41 -2.76 -9.93 -13.52
CA GLY A 41 -3.60 -9.04 -12.71
C GLY A 41 -3.64 -9.40 -11.22
N ALA A 42 -2.61 -10.10 -10.73
CA ALA A 42 -2.41 -10.41 -9.32
C ALA A 42 -1.15 -9.70 -8.83
N VAL A 43 -1.30 -8.96 -7.73
CA VAL A 43 -0.20 -8.28 -7.04
C VAL A 43 0.75 -9.32 -6.43
N SER A 44 2.07 -9.14 -6.57
CA SER A 44 3.06 -10.05 -6.01
C SER A 44 3.19 -9.88 -4.51
N GLU A 45 3.53 -10.96 -3.80
CA GLU A 45 3.81 -10.90 -2.34
C GLU A 45 4.92 -9.89 -2.03
N ALA A 46 5.94 -9.81 -2.87
CA ALA A 46 7.02 -8.83 -2.73
C ALA A 46 6.51 -7.37 -2.81
N ALA A 47 5.53 -7.10 -3.69
CA ALA A 47 4.90 -5.79 -3.76
C ALA A 47 4.07 -5.48 -2.51
N LEU A 48 3.36 -6.49 -1.95
CA LEU A 48 2.60 -6.34 -0.70
C LEU A 48 3.51 -6.09 0.51
N ASP A 49 4.64 -6.80 0.61
CA ASP A 49 5.62 -6.59 1.68
C ASP A 49 6.27 -5.21 1.57
N ALA A 50 6.66 -4.80 0.37
CA ALA A 50 7.21 -3.46 0.14
C ALA A 50 6.19 -2.34 0.42
N ALA A 51 4.89 -2.58 0.13
CA ALA A 51 3.82 -1.66 0.51
C ALA A 51 3.71 -1.58 2.05
N ARG A 52 3.76 -2.70 2.75
CA ARG A 52 3.75 -2.73 4.22
C ARG A 52 4.90 -1.93 4.83
N ASP A 53 6.13 -2.15 4.35
CA ASP A 53 7.32 -1.42 4.80
C ASP A 53 7.23 0.08 4.48
N TYR A 54 6.62 0.43 3.34
CA TYR A 54 6.38 1.82 2.97
C TYR A 54 5.39 2.50 3.93
N GLY A 55 4.28 1.83 4.28
CA GLY A 55 3.29 2.34 5.23
C GLY A 55 3.88 2.64 6.61
N TRP A 56 4.77 1.77 7.09
CA TRP A 56 5.44 1.91 8.39
C TRP A 56 6.25 3.21 8.52
N LYS A 57 6.80 3.73 7.40
CA LYS A 57 7.53 5.02 7.39
C LYS A 57 6.66 6.22 7.76
N PHE A 58 5.34 6.05 7.73
CA PHE A 58 4.35 7.10 8.01
C PHE A 58 3.43 6.74 9.19
N GLU A 59 3.82 5.73 9.98
CA GLU A 59 3.02 5.21 11.09
C GLU A 59 1.65 4.66 10.63
N CYS A 60 1.61 4.09 9.42
CA CYS A 60 0.44 3.43 8.86
C CYS A 60 0.63 1.91 8.86
N GLU A 61 -0.42 1.17 9.21
CA GLU A 61 -0.53 -0.25 8.90
C GLU A 61 -0.99 -0.46 7.46
N PHE A 62 -0.78 -1.67 6.94
CA PHE A 62 -1.16 -2.06 5.58
C PHE A 62 -1.87 -3.40 5.59
N THR A 63 -2.97 -3.50 4.84
CA THR A 63 -3.71 -4.74 4.59
C THR A 63 -4.09 -4.83 3.12
N TYR A 64 -4.11 -6.03 2.57
CA TYR A 64 -4.58 -6.28 1.21
C TYR A 64 -5.96 -6.96 1.24
N ASP A 65 -6.91 -6.38 0.53
CA ASP A 65 -8.25 -6.93 0.31
C ASP A 65 -8.29 -7.56 -1.09
N ALA A 66 -8.25 -8.89 -1.14
CA ALA A 66 -8.25 -9.64 -2.39
C ALA A 66 -9.61 -9.61 -3.13
N ASP A 67 -10.71 -9.44 -2.40
CA ASP A 67 -12.05 -9.38 -2.99
C ASP A 67 -12.26 -8.05 -3.72
N ARG A 68 -11.69 -6.97 -3.17
CA ARG A 68 -11.74 -5.62 -3.75
C ARG A 68 -10.53 -5.27 -4.60
N LYS A 69 -9.51 -6.13 -4.63
CA LYS A 69 -8.26 -5.94 -5.36
C LYS A 69 -7.56 -4.61 -5.01
N GLU A 70 -7.45 -4.33 -3.73
CA GLU A 70 -6.88 -3.09 -3.24
C GLU A 70 -6.06 -3.29 -1.97
N GLY A 71 -5.01 -2.48 -1.82
CA GLY A 71 -4.28 -2.32 -0.58
C GLY A 71 -4.83 -1.13 0.20
N VAL A 72 -4.88 -1.27 1.52
CA VAL A 72 -5.38 -0.23 2.42
C VAL A 72 -4.26 0.16 3.38
N PHE A 73 -3.87 1.42 3.33
CA PHE A 73 -3.01 2.02 4.36
C PHE A 73 -3.89 2.71 5.39
N TRP A 74 -3.72 2.43 6.67
CA TRP A 74 -4.60 2.98 7.71
C TRP A 74 -3.85 3.28 9.01
N LYS A 75 -4.30 4.30 9.74
CA LYS A 75 -3.74 4.66 11.06
C LYS A 75 -4.61 4.13 12.19
N TRP A 76 -4.05 3.22 13.00
CA TRP A 76 -4.69 2.76 14.23
C TRP A 76 -4.58 3.81 15.34
N VAL A 77 -5.50 3.73 16.31
CA VAL A 77 -5.35 4.39 17.61
C VAL A 77 -5.17 3.27 18.63
N PRO A 78 -4.03 3.18 19.35
CA PRO A 78 -3.95 2.27 20.48
C PRO A 78 -5.09 2.62 21.43
N ALA A 79 -5.89 1.64 21.85
CA ALA A 79 -6.89 1.87 22.89
C ALA A 79 -6.17 2.46 24.11
N ILE A 80 -6.51 3.70 24.47
CA ILE A 80 -6.09 4.34 25.73
C ILE A 80 -6.80 3.63 26.87
#